data_AF-A0A1J3FLM5-F1
#
_entry.id   AF-A0A1J3FLM5-F1
#
_cell.length_a   1.000
_cell.length_b   1.000
_cell.length_c   1.000
_cell.angle_alpha   90.00
_cell.angle_beta   90.00
_cell.angle_gamma   90.00
#
_symmetry.space_group_name_H-M   'P 1'
#
loop_
_entity.id
_entity.type
_entity.pdbx_description
1 polymer ?
#
loop_
_entity_poly.entity_id
_entity_poly.type
_entity_poly.pdbx_seq_one_letter_code
_entity_poly.pdbx_strand_id
1 'polypeptide(L)'
;MVVSASMGKDSSLSDHKYYAAETAVLEASQTIYALMQCTPDISSGDCKTCLQQSVDDYQKCCHGKRGGYVYRPNCIFRWDLYLFNGPFDHITSTLPQHQPSLIPFVSNGTSTSHEDSKTVSKGIILAFVVLAIVIVLVLLALGFSFCMMRKSHQLFDCQF
;
A
#
# COMPACT_ATOMS: atom_id res chain seq x y z
N MET A 1 -13.71 -17.07 -17.69
CA MET A 1 -13.27 -18.32 -17.02
C MET A 1 -11.75 -18.23 -16.91
N VAL A 2 -11.21 -17.90 -15.75
CA VAL A 2 -9.76 -17.93 -15.55
C VAL A 2 -9.36 -19.39 -15.31
N VAL A 3 -8.60 -19.93 -16.25
CA VAL A 3 -8.10 -21.30 -16.21
C VAL A 3 -7.04 -21.37 -15.11
N SER A 4 -7.19 -22.34 -14.21
CA SER A 4 -6.26 -22.64 -13.13
C SER A 4 -4.82 -22.71 -13.62
N ALA A 5 -3.95 -21.86 -13.09
CA ALA A 5 -2.52 -21.94 -13.32
C ALA A 5 -1.87 -22.91 -12.33
N SER A 6 -1.03 -23.77 -12.89
CA SER A 6 -0.31 -24.87 -12.28
C SER A 6 0.55 -24.47 -11.08
N MET A 7 0.47 -25.27 -10.01
CA MET A 7 1.42 -25.25 -8.89
C MET A 7 2.82 -25.63 -9.39
N GLY A 8 3.67 -24.62 -9.59
CA GLY A 8 5.12 -24.79 -9.71
C GLY A 8 5.70 -25.14 -8.35
N LYS A 9 6.20 -26.36 -8.21
CA LYS A 9 6.91 -26.85 -7.03
C LYS A 9 8.40 -26.67 -7.28
N ASP A 10 8.97 -25.61 -6.74
CA ASP A 10 10.42 -25.47 -6.60
C ASP A 10 10.80 -25.33 -5.13
N SER A 11 11.77 -26.14 -4.73
CA SER A 11 12.05 -26.52 -3.36
C SER A 11 13.11 -25.64 -2.71
N SER A 12 12.67 -24.71 -1.85
CA SER A 12 13.33 -24.33 -0.59
C SER A 12 12.24 -24.05 0.44
N LEU A 13 11.62 -25.13 0.93
CA LEU A 13 10.24 -25.12 1.41
C LEU A 13 10.14 -25.02 2.94
N SER A 14 10.89 -24.11 3.57
CA SER A 14 10.71 -23.80 5.01
C SER A 14 10.61 -22.32 5.37
N ASP A 15 11.11 -21.39 4.55
CA ASP A 15 11.25 -19.98 4.99
C ASP A 15 10.20 -19.01 4.41
N HIS A 16 9.39 -19.42 3.43
CA HIS A 16 8.44 -18.54 2.73
C HIS A 16 6.95 -18.90 2.90
N LYS A 17 6.57 -19.53 4.02
CA LYS A 17 5.14 -19.86 4.26
C LYS A 17 4.22 -18.63 4.38
N TYR A 18 4.82 -17.49 4.70
CA TYR A 18 4.12 -16.23 4.96
C TYR A 18 4.50 -15.14 3.96
N TYR A 19 5.13 -15.48 2.84
CA TYR A 19 5.66 -14.50 1.91
C TYR A 19 5.65 -15.04 0.48
N ALA A 20 5.11 -14.26 -0.45
CA ALA A 20 5.13 -14.57 -1.88
C ALA A 20 5.31 -13.29 -2.69
N ALA A 21 6.23 -13.32 -3.64
CA ALA A 21 6.44 -12.23 -4.59
C ALA A 21 6.50 -12.82 -5.99
N GLU A 22 5.66 -12.30 -6.89
CA GLU A 22 5.49 -12.84 -8.22
C GLU A 22 5.39 -11.73 -9.25
N THR A 23 5.76 -12.04 -10.48
CA THR A 23 5.58 -11.17 -11.63
C THR A 23 4.66 -11.82 -12.65
N ALA A 24 3.84 -11.02 -13.30
CA ALA A 24 2.96 -11.47 -14.37
C ALA A 24 3.03 -10.50 -15.54
N VAL A 25 3.18 -11.02 -16.76
CA VAL A 25 3.19 -10.19 -17.98
C VAL A 25 1.77 -10.08 -18.50
N LEU A 26 1.30 -8.85 -18.68
CA LEU A 26 0.05 -8.55 -19.38
C LEU A 26 0.30 -8.41 -20.89
N GLU A 27 -0.70 -8.78 -21.68
CA GLU A 27 -0.76 -8.54 -23.13
C GLU A 27 -0.44 -7.05 -23.40
N ALA A 28 0.58 -6.79 -24.25
CA ALA A 28 1.21 -5.48 -24.49
C ALA A 28 2.33 -5.04 -23.51
N SER A 29 3.18 -5.96 -23.05
CA SER A 29 4.49 -5.67 -22.40
C SER A 29 4.43 -4.95 -21.05
N GLN A 30 3.27 -4.94 -20.38
CA GLN A 30 3.16 -4.44 -19.01
C GLN A 30 3.41 -5.57 -18.02
N THR A 31 4.46 -5.47 -17.21
CA THR A 31 4.72 -6.42 -16.13
C THR A 31 4.05 -5.93 -14.85
N ILE A 32 3.22 -6.79 -14.27
CA ILE A 32 2.72 -6.64 -12.90
C ILE A 32 3.77 -7.22 -11.96
N TYR A 33 4.05 -6.49 -10.90
CA TYR A 33 4.83 -6.92 -9.75
C TYR A 33 3.89 -7.03 -8.56
N ALA A 34 3.73 -8.23 -8.00
CA ALA A 34 2.84 -8.48 -6.88
C ALA A 34 3.61 -9.03 -5.67
N LEU A 35 3.20 -8.60 -4.48
CA LEU A 35 3.72 -9.03 -3.20
C LEU A 35 2.55 -9.34 -2.26
N MET A 36 2.64 -10.48 -1.59
CA MET A 36 1.78 -10.86 -0.49
C MET A 36 2.64 -11.32 0.68
N GLN A 37 2.34 -10.81 1.88
CA GLN A 37 3.07 -11.18 3.08
C GLN A 37 2.11 -11.29 4.26
N CYS A 38 2.37 -12.25 5.15
CA CYS A 38 1.72 -12.42 6.43
C CYS A 38 2.75 -12.29 7.56
N THR A 39 2.28 -12.02 8.76
CA THR A 39 3.11 -12.14 9.96
C THR A 39 3.29 -13.63 10.32
N PRO A 40 4.45 -14.04 10.88
CA PRO A 40 4.75 -15.46 11.08
C PRO A 40 4.00 -16.10 12.27
N ASP A 41 3.31 -15.31 13.07
CA ASP A 41 2.59 -15.70 14.29
C ASP A 41 1.17 -16.25 14.03
N ILE A 42 0.67 -16.19 12.79
CA ILE A 42 -0.68 -16.64 12.44
C ILE A 42 -0.69 -17.99 11.71
N SER A 43 -1.84 -18.68 11.71
CA SER A 43 -1.97 -19.93 10.96
C SER A 43 -1.97 -19.69 9.44
N SER A 44 -1.64 -20.71 8.65
CA SER A 44 -1.73 -20.63 7.18
C SER A 44 -3.16 -20.36 6.69
N GLY A 45 -4.18 -20.84 7.40
CA GLY A 45 -5.58 -20.57 7.11
C GLY A 45 -5.95 -19.10 7.34
N ASP A 46 -5.50 -18.52 8.45
CA ASP A 46 -5.72 -17.10 8.76
C ASP A 46 -4.96 -16.20 7.80
N CYS A 47 -3.73 -16.57 7.43
CA CYS A 47 -2.95 -15.87 6.42
C CYS A 47 -3.69 -15.83 5.08
N LYS A 48 -4.16 -16.99 4.60
CA LYS A 48 -4.94 -17.07 3.35
C LYS A 48 -6.18 -16.19 3.41
N THR A 49 -6.93 -16.27 4.51
CA THR A 49 -8.16 -15.48 4.70
C THR A 49 -7.86 -13.99 4.69
N CYS A 50 -6.81 -13.56 5.40
CA CYS A 50 -6.39 -12.16 5.46
C CYS A 50 -6.00 -11.62 4.06
N LEU A 51 -5.23 -12.40 3.29
CA LEU A 51 -4.82 -12.02 1.94
C LEU A 51 -6.02 -11.96 0.99
N GLN A 52 -6.93 -12.94 1.03
CA GLN A 52 -8.15 -12.94 0.22
C GLN A 52 -9.02 -11.71 0.51
N GLN A 53 -9.27 -11.41 1.78
CA GLN A 53 -10.00 -10.21 2.17
C GLN A 53 -9.30 -8.93 1.72
N SER A 54 -7.97 -8.90 1.66
CA SER A 54 -7.21 -7.74 1.17
C SER A 54 -7.41 -7.53 -0.33
N VAL A 55 -7.43 -8.61 -1.11
CA VAL A 55 -7.74 -8.56 -2.54
C VAL A 55 -9.19 -8.12 -2.77
N ASP A 56 -10.14 -8.70 -2.03
CA ASP A 56 -11.56 -8.36 -2.14
C ASP A 56 -11.82 -6.88 -1.82
N ASP A 57 -11.20 -6.35 -0.77
CA ASP A 57 -11.33 -4.95 -0.39
C ASP A 57 -10.72 -4.03 -1.45
N TYR A 58 -9.58 -4.40 -2.05
CA TYR A 58 -9.00 -3.68 -3.18
C TYR A 58 -9.95 -3.68 -4.38
N GLN A 59 -10.53 -4.83 -4.74
CA GLN A 59 -11.50 -4.93 -5.82
C GLN A 59 -12.74 -4.07 -5.55
N LYS A 60 -13.21 -4.00 -4.31
CA LYS A 60 -14.38 -3.17 -3.97
C LYS A 60 -14.08 -1.67 -4.05
N CYS A 61 -12.93 -1.21 -3.56
CA CYS A 61 -12.62 0.23 -3.50
C CYS A 61 -11.99 0.80 -4.77
N CYS A 62 -11.21 -0.02 -5.45
CA CYS A 62 -10.09 0.45 -6.25
C CYS A 62 -9.97 -0.29 -7.58
N HIS A 63 -11.03 -1.00 -7.99
CA HIS A 63 -11.10 -1.67 -9.28
C HIS A 63 -10.81 -0.69 -10.42
N GLY A 64 -9.99 -1.13 -11.39
CA GLY A 64 -9.59 -0.34 -12.55
C GLY A 64 -8.50 0.70 -12.26
N LYS A 65 -8.06 0.84 -11.01
CA LYS A 65 -6.87 1.63 -10.69
C LYS A 65 -5.61 0.87 -11.05
N ARG A 66 -4.57 1.61 -11.43
CA ARG A 66 -3.25 1.07 -11.68
C ARG A 66 -2.50 0.97 -10.36
N GLY A 67 -2.10 -0.24 -9.99
CA GLY A 67 -1.42 -0.52 -8.74
C GLY A 67 -2.33 -0.40 -7.51
N GLY A 68 -1.83 -0.89 -6.38
CA GLY A 68 -2.58 -0.91 -5.13
C GLY A 68 -1.80 -1.46 -3.96
N TYR A 69 -2.19 -1.01 -2.77
CA TYR A 69 -1.65 -1.50 -1.52
C TYR A 69 -2.77 -1.60 -0.47
N VAL A 70 -2.85 -2.74 0.21
CA VAL A 70 -3.76 -2.96 1.34
C VAL A 70 -2.95 -3.45 2.53
N TYR A 71 -3.06 -2.72 3.63
CA TYR A 71 -2.43 -3.05 4.90
C TYR A 71 -3.47 -3.60 5.87
N ARG A 72 -3.19 -4.75 6.45
CA ARG A 72 -3.90 -5.31 7.60
C ARG A 72 -2.89 -5.63 8.70
N PRO A 73 -3.31 -5.76 9.96
CA PRO A 73 -2.40 -6.08 11.06
C PRO A 73 -1.53 -7.31 10.80
N ASN A 74 -2.13 -8.33 10.16
CA ASN A 74 -1.51 -9.64 9.98
C ASN A 74 -1.06 -9.94 8.56
N CYS A 75 -1.41 -9.09 7.58
CA CYS A 75 -1.02 -9.31 6.19
C CYS A 75 -1.00 -8.04 5.34
N ILE A 76 -0.24 -8.12 4.26
CA ILE A 76 -0.02 -7.06 3.28
C ILE A 76 -0.30 -7.62 1.89
N PHE A 77 -1.01 -6.86 1.08
CA PHE A 77 -1.16 -7.08 -0.35
C PHE A 77 -0.69 -5.84 -1.11
N ARG A 78 0.26 -6.01 -2.03
CA ARG A 78 0.74 -4.96 -2.93
C ARG A 78 0.77 -5.48 -4.35
N TRP A 79 0.34 -4.66 -5.30
CA TRP A 79 0.72 -4.85 -6.69
C TRP A 79 0.99 -3.52 -7.36
N ASP A 80 1.85 -3.53 -8.38
CA ASP A 80 2.23 -2.34 -9.13
C ASP A 80 2.67 -2.72 -10.54
N LEU A 81 2.70 -1.75 -11.47
CA LEU A 81 3.34 -1.92 -12.78
C LEU A 81 4.82 -1.54 -12.75
N TYR A 82 5.28 -0.95 -11.65
CA TYR A 82 6.67 -0.61 -11.41
C TYR A 82 7.31 -1.59 -10.43
N LEU A 83 8.56 -1.94 -10.68
CA LEU A 83 9.38 -2.71 -9.75
C LEU A 83 9.52 -1.94 -8.43
N PHE A 84 9.40 -2.62 -7.30
CA PHE A 84 9.66 -2.05 -5.97
C PHE A 84 10.69 -2.88 -5.22
N ASN A 85 11.54 -2.19 -4.44
CA ASN A 85 12.67 -2.77 -3.72
C ASN A 85 12.23 -3.79 -2.66
N GLY A 86 13.04 -4.83 -2.45
CA GLY A 86 12.86 -5.88 -1.45
C GLY A 86 12.51 -7.24 -2.06
N PRO A 87 11.28 -7.46 -2.56
CA PRO A 87 10.84 -8.78 -3.05
C PRO A 87 11.56 -9.29 -4.29
N PHE A 88 12.14 -8.37 -5.06
CA PHE A 88 12.64 -8.63 -6.40
C PHE A 88 14.12 -8.31 -6.52
N ASP A 89 14.84 -8.24 -5.39
CA ASP A 89 16.28 -7.94 -5.37
C ASP A 89 17.08 -8.96 -6.21
N HIS A 90 16.56 -10.19 -6.37
CA HIS A 90 17.12 -11.22 -7.26
C HIS A 90 16.79 -11.04 -8.76
N ILE A 91 15.74 -10.30 -9.13
CA ILE A 91 15.30 -10.10 -10.52
C ILE A 91 16.05 -8.93 -11.19
N THR A 92 16.62 -8.03 -10.39
CA THR A 92 17.35 -6.84 -10.88
C THR A 92 18.60 -7.20 -11.71
N SER A 93 19.03 -8.46 -11.74
CA SER A 93 20.26 -8.86 -12.41
C SER A 93 20.15 -9.10 -13.94
N THR A 94 18.95 -9.11 -14.55
CA THR A 94 18.78 -9.58 -15.95
C THR A 94 17.98 -8.67 -16.89
N LEU A 95 17.53 -7.48 -16.49
CA LEU A 95 16.78 -6.59 -17.39
C LEU A 95 17.73 -5.61 -18.13
N PRO A 96 17.61 -5.41 -19.46
CA PRO A 96 18.40 -4.42 -20.19
C PRO A 96 18.07 -3.01 -19.68
N GLN A 97 18.99 -2.42 -18.92
CA GLN A 97 18.89 -1.04 -18.44
C GLN A 97 19.01 -0.06 -19.61
N HIS A 98 17.93 0.67 -19.92
CA HIS A 98 18.05 1.99 -20.52
C HIS A 98 17.96 3.02 -19.40
N GLN A 99 19.10 3.30 -18.77
CA GLN A 99 19.24 4.27 -17.68
C GLN A 99 20.23 5.37 -18.10
N PRO A 100 19.88 6.66 -18.01
CA PRO A 100 20.86 7.75 -18.06
C PRO A 100 21.69 7.79 -16.77
N SER A 101 23.00 7.92 -16.94
CA SER A 101 24.07 7.81 -15.93
C SER A 101 24.12 8.87 -14.82
N LEU A 102 24.57 8.37 -13.65
CA LEU A 102 25.50 8.94 -12.64
C LEU A 102 25.30 10.35 -12.07
N ILE A 103 25.05 10.41 -10.74
CA ILE A 103 25.84 11.20 -9.76
C ILE A 103 25.80 10.47 -8.38
N PRO A 104 26.93 10.30 -7.65
CA PRO A 104 26.91 9.82 -6.26
C PRO A 104 26.63 10.99 -5.30
N PHE A 105 25.57 10.91 -4.49
CA PHE A 105 25.36 11.90 -3.42
C PHE A 105 25.97 11.40 -2.11
N VAL A 106 27.03 12.11 -1.72
CA VAL A 106 27.82 11.98 -0.50
C VAL A 106 26.98 12.34 0.73
N SER A 107 26.98 11.46 1.72
CA SER A 107 26.50 11.74 3.07
C SER A 107 27.40 12.78 3.73
N ASN A 108 26.86 13.94 4.07
CA ASN A 108 27.47 14.80 5.09
C ASN A 108 26.40 15.34 6.01
N GLY A 109 26.47 14.91 7.27
CA GLY A 109 25.74 15.53 8.37
C GLY A 109 26.26 16.94 8.62
N THR A 110 25.36 17.88 8.80
CA THR A 110 25.67 19.16 9.43
C THR A 110 24.44 19.60 10.22
N SER A 111 24.60 19.57 11.53
CA SER A 111 23.75 20.25 12.50
C SER A 111 23.97 21.76 12.39
N THR A 112 22.92 22.53 12.17
CA THR A 112 22.88 23.94 12.55
C THR A 112 21.57 24.24 13.25
N SER A 113 21.70 24.65 14.50
CA SER A 113 20.68 25.32 15.28
C SER A 113 20.30 26.65 14.63
N HIS A 114 19.00 26.94 14.53
CA HIS A 114 18.53 28.31 14.53
C HIS A 114 17.28 28.37 15.41
N GLU A 115 17.50 28.86 16.64
CA GLU A 115 16.44 29.45 17.44
C GLU A 115 15.94 30.70 16.72
N ASP A 116 14.65 30.74 16.40
CA ASP A 116 13.93 31.98 16.18
C ASP A 116 12.64 31.92 17.00
N SER A 117 12.73 32.35 18.27
CA SER A 117 11.57 32.51 19.14
C SER A 117 10.75 33.71 18.66
N LYS A 118 9.80 33.47 17.75
CA LYS A 118 8.81 34.49 17.42
C LYS A 118 7.77 34.55 18.53
N THR A 119 7.74 35.70 19.22
CA THR A 119 6.72 36.06 20.20
C THR A 119 5.34 36.07 19.52
N VAL A 120 4.60 34.97 19.69
CA VAL A 120 3.28 34.82 19.07
C VAL A 120 2.30 35.77 19.74
N SER A 121 1.86 36.78 19.00
CA SER A 121 0.76 37.65 19.40
C SER A 121 -0.50 36.81 19.63
N LYS A 122 -1.18 36.99 20.77
CA LYS A 122 -2.34 36.20 21.21
C LYS A 122 -3.49 36.13 20.18
N GLY A 123 -3.54 37.05 19.21
CA GLY A 123 -4.51 37.01 18.10
C GLY A 123 -4.22 35.92 17.03
N ILE A 124 -2.95 35.58 16.81
CA ILE A 124 -2.55 34.55 15.84
C ILE A 124 -2.94 33.15 16.36
N ILE A 125 -2.82 32.92 17.66
CA ILE A 125 -3.20 31.65 18.31
C ILE A 125 -4.70 31.38 18.12
N LEU A 126 -5.55 32.40 18.31
CA LEU A 126 -7.00 32.26 18.11
C LEU A 126 -7.36 31.92 16.66
N ALA A 127 -6.70 32.55 15.68
CA ALA A 127 -6.93 32.26 14.27
C ALA A 127 -6.59 30.80 13.91
N PHE A 128 -5.46 30.28 14.41
CA PHE A 128 -5.07 28.89 14.19
C PHE A 128 -6.02 27.89 14.88
N VAL A 129 -6.48 28.19 16.09
CA VAL A 129 -7.44 27.34 16.81
C VAL A 129 -8.76 27.28 16.03
N VAL A 130 -9.28 28.41 15.56
CA VAL A 130 -10.50 28.45 14.74
C VAL A 130 -10.31 27.68 13.44
N LEU A 131 -9.20 27.89 12.73
CA LEU A 131 -8.90 27.17 11.49
C LEU A 131 -8.79 25.65 11.72
N ALA A 132 -8.13 25.22 12.79
CA ALA A 132 -8.00 23.81 13.15
C ALA A 132 -9.38 23.18 13.46
N ILE A 133 -10.24 23.87 14.22
CA ILE A 133 -11.59 23.39 14.52
C ILE A 133 -12.40 23.22 13.23
N VAL A 134 -12.35 24.20 12.33
CA VAL A 134 -13.06 24.13 11.03
C VAL A 134 -12.57 22.94 10.21
N ILE A 135 -11.25 22.72 10.13
CA ILE A 135 -10.68 21.57 9.41
C ILE A 135 -11.14 20.25 10.04
N VAL A 136 -11.12 20.13 11.37
CA VAL A 136 -11.58 18.91 12.07
C VAL A 136 -13.06 18.65 11.79
N LEU A 137 -13.91 19.68 11.82
CA LEU A 137 -15.34 19.54 11.51
C LEU A 137 -15.58 19.10 10.06
N VAL A 138 -14.82 19.65 9.10
CA VAL A 138 -14.89 19.24 7.70
C VAL A 138 -14.43 17.79 7.53
N LEU A 139 -13.34 17.37 8.18
CA LEU A 139 -12.86 15.99 8.12
C LEU A 139 -13.85 15.01 8.77
N LEU A 140 -14.47 15.39 9.88
CA LEU A 140 -15.53 14.59 10.50
C LEU A 140 -16.77 14.52 9.62
N ALA A 141 -17.16 15.61 8.96
CA ALA A 141 -18.28 15.62 8.03
C ALA A 141 -18.00 14.78 6.78
N LEU A 142 -16.79 14.87 6.21
CA LEU A 142 -16.37 14.05 5.07
C LEU A 142 -16.23 12.58 5.47
N GLY A 143 -15.64 12.30 6.63
CA GLY A 143 -15.53 10.95 7.19
C GLY A 143 -16.90 10.36 7.48
N PHE A 144 -17.81 11.12 8.09
CA PHE A 144 -19.19 10.72 8.33
C PHE A 144 -19.94 10.52 7.02
N SER A 145 -19.81 11.43 6.05
CA SER A 145 -20.42 11.31 4.73
C SER A 145 -19.88 10.09 3.99
N PHE A 146 -18.57 9.86 4.00
CA PHE A 146 -17.94 8.69 3.40
C PHE A 146 -18.35 7.39 4.11
N CYS A 147 -18.41 7.40 5.45
CA CYS A 147 -18.90 6.27 6.25
C CYS A 147 -20.39 6.02 6.01
N MET A 148 -21.20 7.05 5.85
CA MET A 148 -22.64 6.96 5.56
C MET A 148 -22.89 6.53 4.12
N MET A 149 -22.08 6.98 3.17
CA MET A 149 -22.09 6.49 1.79
C MET A 149 -21.69 5.02 1.75
N ARG A 150 -20.60 4.64 2.45
CA ARG A 150 -20.19 3.25 2.61
C ARG A 150 -21.27 2.42 3.31
N LYS A 151 -21.93 2.95 4.33
CA LYS A 151 -23.04 2.29 5.02
C LYS A 151 -24.27 2.20 4.14
N SER A 152 -24.55 3.17 3.28
CA SER A 152 -25.63 3.11 2.28
C SER A 152 -25.36 2.05 1.23
N HIS A 153 -24.10 1.87 0.81
CA HIS A 153 -23.72 0.73 -0.03
C HIS A 153 -23.90 -0.60 0.72
N GLN A 154 -23.51 -0.69 2.00
CA GLN A 154 -23.72 -1.91 2.82
C GLN A 154 -25.19 -2.15 3.20
N LEU A 155 -26.04 -1.12 3.26
CA LEU A 155 -27.48 -1.21 3.58
C LEU A 155 -28.32 -1.51 2.33
N PHE A 156 -27.80 -1.26 1.12
CA PHE A 156 -28.41 -1.74 -0.12
C PHE A 156 -28.06 -3.21 -0.44
N ASP A 157 -27.01 -3.77 0.17
CA ASP A 157 -26.59 -5.17 -0.02
C ASP A 157 -27.23 -6.17 0.99
N CYS A 158 -28.25 -5.75 1.74
CA CYS A 158 -29.08 -6.63 2.58
C CYS A 158 -30.54 -6.65 2.08
N GLN A 159 -30.76 -6.90 0.79
CA GLN A 159 -32.04 -7.40 0.30
C GLN A 159 -31.89 -7.88 -1.15
N PHE A 160 -31.52 -9.15 -1.33
CA PHE A 160 -32.20 -10.18 -2.15
C PHE A 160 -31.32 -11.43 -2.28
#